data_AF-A0A0F9IW67-F1
#
_entry.id   AF-A0A0F9IW67-F1
#
_cell.length_a   1.000
_cell.length_b   1.000
_cell.length_c   1.000
_cell.angle_alpha   90.00
_cell.angle_beta   90.00
_cell.angle_gamma   90.00
#
_symmetry.space_group_name_H-M   'P 1'
#
loop_
_entity.id
_entity.type
_entity.pdbx_description
1 polymer ?
#
loop_
_entity_poly.entity_id
_entity_poly.type
_entity_poly.pdbx_seq_one_letter_code
_entity_poly.pdbx_strand_id
1 'polypeptide(L)' 'MTNREFSKTDKRFVEACESAEVKPTVRQASKWRRHKGKAWKWAKE' A
#
# COMPACT_ATOMS: atom_id res chain seq x y z
N MET A 1 -9.65 8.35 7.98
CA MET A 1 -9.23 6.96 7.70
C MET A 1 -7.88 6.67 8.34
N THR A 2 -7.86 5.71 9.26
CA THR A 2 -6.64 5.21 9.89
C THR A 2 -5.82 4.36 8.90
N ASN A 3 -4.54 4.13 9.18
CA ASN A 3 -3.73 3.23 8.34
C ASN A 3 -4.23 1.78 8.39
N ARG A 4 -4.90 1.39 9.48
CA ARG A 4 -5.51 0.07 9.63
C ARG A 4 -6.70 -0.10 8.68
N GLU A 5 -7.58 0.89 8.61
CA GLU A 5 -8.69 0.91 7.65
C GLU A 5 -8.16 1.00 6.22
N PHE A 6 -7.26 1.95 5.96
CA PHE A 6 -6.66 2.16 4.63
C PHE A 6 -6.04 0.87 4.07
N SER A 7 -5.33 0.11 4.91
CA SER A 7 -4.71 -1.15 4.48
C SER A 7 -5.69 -2.23 3.99
N LYS A 8 -6.98 -2.05 4.25
CA LYS A 8 -8.05 -2.99 3.88
C LYS A 8 -9.02 -2.42 2.86
N THR A 9 -9.19 -1.10 2.82
CA THR A 9 -10.26 -0.46 2.03
C THR A 9 -9.76 0.18 0.74
N ASP A 10 -8.48 0.54 0.64
CA ASP A 10 -7.94 1.19 -0.55
C ASP A 10 -7.52 0.14 -1.59
N LYS A 11 -8.36 -0.04 -2.63
CA LYS A 11 -8.16 -1.06 -3.67
C LYS A 11 -6.83 -0.87 -4.40
N ARG A 12 -6.46 0.37 -4.72
CA ARG A 12 -5.23 0.68 -5.46
C ARG A 12 -3.98 0.33 -4.65
N PHE A 13 -4.00 0.60 -3.35
CA PHE A 13 -2.95 0.17 -2.44
C PHE A 13 -2.87 -1.35 -2.32
N VAL A 14 -4.00 -2.04 -2.20
CA VAL A 14 -4.04 -3.51 -2.09
C VAL A 14 -3.51 -4.16 -3.35
N GLU A 15 -4.01 -3.78 -4.53
CA GLU A 15 -3.55 -4.29 -5.83
C GLU A 15 -2.05 -4.04 -6.04
N ALA A 16 -1.55 -2.87 -5.64
CA ALA A 16 -0.14 -2.57 -5.74
C ALA A 16 0.72 -3.33 -4.72
N CYS A 17 0.16 -3.67 -3.56
CA CYS A 17 0.83 -4.56 -2.61
C CYS A 17 0.91 -5.98 -3.18
N GLU A 18 -0.17 -6.48 -3.78
CA GLU A 18 -0.22 -7.79 -4.45
C GLU A 18 0.76 -7.85 -5.62
N SER A 19 0.76 -6.83 -6.48
CA SER A 19 1.68 -6.72 -7.63
C SER A 19 3.14 -6.63 -7.19
N ALA A 20 3.41 -5.98 -6.06
CA ALA A 20 4.74 -5.90 -5.47
C ALA A 20 5.09 -7.11 -4.58
N GLU A 21 4.26 -8.15 -4.54
CA GLU A 21 4.41 -9.37 -3.73
C GLU A 21 4.65 -9.09 -2.24
N VAL A 22 3.96 -8.09 -1.70
CA VAL A 22 4.04 -7.72 -0.28
C VAL A 22 2.65 -7.73 0.36
N LYS A 23 2.58 -8.11 1.63
CA LYS A 23 1.29 -8.06 2.36
C LYS A 23 0.86 -6.59 2.59
N PRO A 24 -0.42 -6.24 2.35
CA PRO A 24 -0.98 -4.91 2.62
C PRO A 24 -1.14 -4.69 4.13
N THR A 25 -0.02 -4.39 4.80
CA THR A 25 0.04 -4.16 6.25
C THR A 25 -0.15 -2.68 6.59
N VAL A 26 -0.45 -2.40 7.86
CA VAL A 26 -0.53 -1.03 8.39
C VAL A 26 0.76 -0.22 8.12
N ARG A 27 1.92 -0.88 8.18
CA ARG A 27 3.22 -0.23 7.87
C ARG A 27 3.34 0.10 6.39
N GLN A 28 2.91 -0.79 5.50
CA GLN A 28 2.91 -0.52 4.07
C GLN A 28 1.91 0.59 3.72
N ALA A 29 0.74 0.61 4.34
CA ALA A 29 -0.24 1.69 4.19
C ALA A 29 0.36 3.04 4.60
N SER A 30 1.09 3.10 5.73
CA SER A 30 1.78 4.32 6.13
C SER A 30 2.85 4.77 5.12
N LYS A 31 3.62 3.82 4.57
CA LYS A 31 4.63 4.12 3.53
C LYS A 31 3.96 4.61 2.25
N TRP A 32 2.92 3.92 1.79
CA TRP A 32 2.14 4.24 0.60
C TRP A 32 1.56 5.66 0.67
N ARG A 33 0.87 5.99 1.77
CA ARG A 33 0.29 7.33 1.99
C ARG A 33 1.33 8.45 2.07
N ARG A 34 2.60 8.11 2.33
CA ARG A 34 3.75 9.04 2.30
C ARG A 34 4.50 8.99 0.97
N HIS A 35 3.94 8.33 -0.05
CA HIS A 35 4.53 8.14 -1.38
C HIS A 35 5.90 7.43 -1.35
N LYS A 36 6.02 6.44 -0.45
CA LYS A 36 7.24 5.66 -0.20
C LYS A 36 6.93 4.16 -0.20
N GLY A 37 7.98 3.35 -0.21
CA GLY A 37 7.88 1.89 -0.07
C GLY A 37 7.74 1.14 -1.40
N LYS A 38 7.79 -0.20 -1.32
CA LYS A 38 7.85 -1.08 -2.50
C LYS A 38 6.58 -0.97 -3.34
N ALA A 39 5.41 -1.09 -2.70
CA ALA A 39 4.12 -0.99 -3.37
C ALA A 39 3.98 0.34 -4.13
N TRP A 40 4.31 1.48 -3.50
CA TRP A 40 4.17 2.80 -4.16
C TRP A 40 5.09 2.95 -5.38
N LYS A 41 6.32 2.42 -5.31
CA LYS A 41 7.24 2.41 -6.46
C LYS A 41 6.69 1.56 -7.59
N TRP A 42 6.22 0.35 -7.26
CA TRP A 42 5.66 -0.59 -8.22
C TRP A 42 4.39 -0.06 -8.91
N ALA A 43 3.57 0.73 -8.22
CA ALA A 43 2.38 1.34 -8.80
C ALA A 43 2.65 2.56 -9.69
N LYS A 44 3.89 3.04 -9.73
CA LYS A 44 4.32 4.20 -10.54
C LYS A 44 5.12 3.77 -11.78
N GLU A 45 5.75 2.60 -11.72
CA GLU A 45 6.31 1.90 -12.89
C GLU A 45 5.20 1.28 -13.74
#